data_AF-A0AAP9UU00-F1
#
_entry.id   AF-A0AAP9UU00-F1
#
_cell.length_a   1.000
_cell.length_b   1.000
_cell.length_c   1.000
_cell.angle_alpha   90.00
_cell.angle_beta   90.00
_cell.angle_gamma   90.00
#
_symmetry.space_group_name_H-M   'P 1'
#
loop_
_entity.id
_entity.type
_entity.pdbx_description
1 polymer ?
#
loop_
_entity_poly.entity_id
_entity_poly.type
_entity_poly.pdbx_seq_one_letter_code
_entity_poly.pdbx_strand_id
1 'polypeptide(L)' 'MMKIVDLTSSEILSSQQACEEWGIDSSTLRKRAHDFPAGTIRKFGTTYAVTRAGMCAVFGRKSDTDSEERGDG' A
#
# COMPACT_ATOMS: atom_id res chain seq x y z
N MET A 1 -16.24 -10.61 25.57
CA MET A 1 -16.45 -10.30 24.14
C MET A 1 -15.19 -9.61 23.63
N MET A 2 -14.38 -10.30 22.83
CA MET A 2 -13.14 -9.74 22.28
C MET A 2 -13.49 -8.62 21.30
N LYS A 3 -12.93 -7.42 21.50
CA LYS A 3 -13.05 -6.34 20.53
C LYS A 3 -12.29 -6.76 19.27
N ILE A 4 -13.04 -7.08 18.22
CA ILE A 4 -12.51 -7.27 16.88
C ILE A 4 -11.78 -5.98 16.53
N VAL A 5 -10.46 -6.06 16.36
CA VAL A 5 -9.71 -4.98 15.72
C VAL A 5 -10.25 -4.91 14.31
N ASP A 6 -11.01 -3.88 14.01
CA ASP A 6 -11.44 -3.56 12.65
C ASP A 6 -10.18 -3.30 11.79
N LEU A 7 -9.70 -4.37 11.15
CA LEU A 7 -8.66 -4.37 10.11
C LEU A 7 -9.14 -3.69 8.80
N THR A 8 -10.37 -3.16 8.82
CA THR A 8 -11.01 -2.39 7.75
C THR A 8 -10.44 -0.97 7.60
N SER A 9 -9.58 -0.51 8.53
CA SER A 9 -8.72 0.67 8.33
C SER A 9 -7.59 0.33 7.33
N SER A 10 -8.02 0.23 6.09
CA SER A 10 -7.40 -0.30 4.86
C SER A 10 -6.28 0.59 4.31
N GLU A 11 -5.34 1.00 5.15
CA GLU A 11 -4.20 1.81 4.70
C GLU A 11 -2.86 1.07 4.78
N ILE A 12 -2.71 0.11 5.69
CA ILE A 12 -1.47 -0.65 5.88
C ILE A 12 -1.58 -2.02 5.18
N LEU A 13 -0.63 -2.27 4.29
CA LEU A 13 -0.44 -3.50 3.54
C LEU A 13 0.84 -4.20 4.01
N SER A 14 0.83 -5.53 4.02
CA SER A 14 2.09 -6.27 4.15
C SER A 14 2.96 -6.09 2.91
N SER A 15 4.26 -6.32 3.03
CA SER A 15 5.18 -6.30 1.89
C SER A 15 4.69 -7.21 0.75
N GLN A 16 4.06 -8.32 1.07
CA GLN A 16 3.55 -9.27 0.08
C GLN A 16 2.30 -8.73 -0.61
N GLN A 17 1.34 -8.21 0.16
CA GLN A 17 0.12 -7.59 -0.38
C GLN A 17 0.45 -6.38 -1.26
N ALA A 18 1.35 -5.52 -0.82
CA ALA A 18 1.77 -4.37 -1.60
C ALA A 18 2.48 -4.77 -2.89
N CYS A 19 3.28 -5.84 -2.86
CA CYS A 19 3.92 -6.39 -4.05
C CYS A 19 2.90 -6.92 -5.06
N GLU A 20 1.93 -7.69 -4.60
CA GLU A 20 0.86 -8.23 -5.43
C GLU A 20 -0.04 -7.12 -5.99
N GLU A 21 -0.38 -6.15 -5.13
CA GLU A 21 -1.23 -5.02 -5.47
C GLU A 21 -0.53 -4.00 -6.36
N TRP A 22 0.79 -3.90 -6.41
CA TRP A 22 1.51 -3.05 -7.37
C TRP A 22 2.15 -3.84 -8.53
N GLY A 23 2.13 -5.17 -8.50
CA GLY A 23 2.81 -6.02 -9.49
C GLY A 23 4.33 -5.91 -9.44
N ILE A 24 4.91 -5.69 -8.26
CA ILE A 24 6.37 -5.56 -8.06
C ILE A 24 6.90 -6.69 -7.17
N ASP A 25 8.18 -7.00 -7.29
CA ASP A 25 8.83 -7.95 -6.39
C ASP A 25 9.12 -7.38 -5.00
N SER A 26 9.09 -8.27 -4.00
CA SER A 26 9.50 -7.94 -2.62
C SER A 26 10.94 -7.45 -2.51
N SER A 27 11.81 -7.89 -3.43
CA SER A 27 13.17 -7.38 -3.59
C SER A 27 13.20 -5.92 -4.01
N THR A 28 12.32 -5.53 -4.94
CA THR A 28 12.19 -4.15 -5.44
C THR A 28 11.60 -3.24 -4.36
N LEU A 29 10.58 -3.71 -3.65
CA LEU A 29 10.01 -2.99 -2.50
C LEU A 29 11.05 -2.77 -1.40
N ARG A 30 11.83 -3.80 -1.05
CA ARG A 30 12.89 -3.69 -0.04
C ARG A 30 14.01 -2.73 -0.50
N LYS A 31 14.36 -2.72 -1.79
CA LYS A 31 15.34 -1.77 -2.33
C LYS A 31 14.86 -0.33 -2.23
N ARG A 32 13.60 -0.05 -2.56
CA ARG A 32 13.01 1.29 -2.48
C ARG A 32 12.42 1.65 -1.12
N ALA A 33 12.49 0.75 -0.14
CA ALA A 33 11.99 0.97 1.22
C ALA A 33 12.55 2.25 1.88
N HIS A 34 13.73 2.71 1.47
CA HIS A 34 14.35 3.94 1.95
C HIS A 34 13.79 5.22 1.31
N ASP A 35 13.18 5.13 0.12
CA ASP A 35 12.52 6.25 -0.58
C ASP A 35 11.13 6.54 0.00
N PHE A 36 10.60 5.65 0.84
CA PHE A 36 9.29 5.84 1.44
C PHE A 36 9.31 6.99 2.45
N PRO A 37 8.31 7.89 2.42
CA PRO A 37 8.20 8.94 3.42
C PRO A 37 8.04 8.37 4.83
N ALA A 38 8.57 9.09 5.82
CA ALA A 38 8.52 8.67 7.22
C ALA A 38 7.07 8.44 7.67
N GLY A 39 6.82 7.31 8.34
CA GLY A 39 5.48 6.89 8.77
C GLY A 39 4.70 6.08 7.74
N THR A 40 5.16 5.98 6.48
CA THR A 40 4.47 5.19 5.44
C THR A 40 5.04 3.80 5.22
N ILE A 41 6.24 3.52 5.74
CA ILE A 41 6.86 2.19 5.80
C ILE A 41 7.29 1.90 7.24
N ARG A 42 7.10 0.66 7.70
CA ARG A 42 7.57 0.19 8.99
C ARG A 42 8.02 -1.26 8.92
N LYS A 43 9.18 -1.56 9.48
CA LYS A 43 9.68 -2.93 9.62
C LYS A 43 8.97 -3.62 10.79
N PHE A 44 8.38 -4.79 10.53
CA PHE A 44 7.77 -5.66 11.53
C PHE A 44 8.49 -7.00 11.53
N GLY A 45 9.41 -7.18 12.50
CA GLY A 45 10.22 -8.40 12.59
C GLY A 45 11.11 -8.59 11.35
N THR A 46 10.80 -9.61 10.54
CA THR A 46 11.51 -9.95 9.30
C THR A 46 10.87 -9.38 8.04
N THR A 47 9.65 -8.85 8.14
CA THR A 47 8.87 -8.31 7.02
C THR A 47 8.72 -6.80 7.11
N TYR A 48 8.27 -6.18 6.02
CA TYR A 48 7.91 -4.77 6.00
C TYR A 48 6.40 -4.63 5.90
N ALA A 49 5.85 -3.69 6.64
CA ALA A 49 4.51 -3.17 6.45
C ALA A 49 4.64 -1.82 5.75
N VAL A 50 3.88 -1.62 4.69
CA VAL A 50 3.86 -0.38 3.90
C VAL A 50 2.43 0.11 3.81
N THR A 51 2.24 1.41 3.66
CA THR A 51 0.91 1.96 3.41
C THR A 51 0.64 2.12 1.93
N ARG A 52 -0.64 2.12 1.51
CA ARG A 52 -1.02 2.52 0.15
C ARG A 52 -0.47 3.90 -0.20
N ALA A 53 -0.51 4.85 0.74
CA ALA A 53 0.04 6.19 0.56
C ALA A 53 1.54 6.15 0.26
N GLY A 54 2.31 5.35 1.00
CA GLY A 54 3.74 5.16 0.75
C GLY A 54 4.02 4.51 -0.60
N MET A 55 3.26 3.46 -0.93
CA MET A 55 3.37 2.79 -2.22
C MET A 55 3.03 3.74 -3.37
N CYS A 56 2.00 4.57 -3.22
CA CYS A 56 1.62 5.58 -4.18
C CYS A 56 2.68 6.69 -4.32
N ALA A 57 3.36 7.06 -3.22
CA ALA A 57 4.42 8.07 -3.26
C ALA A 57 5.68 7.59 -3.99
N VAL A 58 6.04 6.31 -3.84
CA VAL A 58 7.29 5.74 -4.38
C VAL A 58 7.11 5.06 -5.74
N PHE A 59 6.00 4.36 -5.92
CA PHE A 59 5.69 3.60 -7.14
C PHE A 59 4.64 4.28 -8.01
N GLY A 60 3.98 5.34 -7.52
CA GLY A 60 2.85 5.96 -8.19
C GLY A 60 1.53 5.22 -7.91
N ARG A 61 0.42 5.83 -8.29
CA ARG A 61 -0.90 5.19 -8.25
C ARG A 61 -0.96 4.16 -9.39
N LYS A 62 -1.54 2.98 -9.14
CA LYS A 62 -2.16 2.25 -10.25
C LYS A 62 -3.20 3.20 -10.81
N SER A 63 -3.04 3.64 -12.05
CA SER A 63 -4.01 4.50 -12.71
C SER A 63 -5.39 3.86 -12.54
N ASP A 64 -6.22 4.45 -11.70
CA ASP A 64 -7.67 4.27 -11.75
C ASP A 64 -8.09 4.81 -13.11
N THR A 65 -7.96 3.95 -14.11
CA THR A 65 -8.66 4.12 -15.37
C THR A 65 -9.95 3.34 -15.15
N ASP A 66 -10.85 3.88 -14.34
CA ASP A 66 -12.25 3.51 -14.42
C ASP A 66 -13.15 4.68 -14.02
N SER A 67 -13.92 5.13 -15.00
CA SER A 67 -15.28 5.67 -14.88
C SER A 67 -15.48 7.01 -14.17
N GLU A 68 -15.20 8.11 -14.88
CA GLU A 68 -15.99 9.35 -14.77
C GLU A 68 -16.84 9.50 -16.04
N GLU A 69 -17.77 8.57 -16.28
CA GLU A 69 -18.89 8.83 -17.19
C GLU A 69 -20.14 9.16 -16.38
N ARG A 70 -20.19 10.43 -15.98
CA ARG A 70 -21.35 11.33 -16.05
C ARG A 70 -22.66 10.76 -15.49
N GLY A 71 -22.89 11.04 -14.21
CA GLY A 71 -24.22 11.42 -13.75
C GLY A 71 -24.57 12.84 -14.20
N ASP A 72 -25.87 13.03 -14.46
CA ASP A 72 -26.64 14.28 -14.63
C ASP A 72 -26.60 15.02 -15.98
N GLY A 73 -27.79 15.03 -16.62
CA GLY A 73 -28.17 15.82 -17.80
C GLY A 73 -29.44 15.32 -18.46
#